data_AF-A0AAV6WV54-F1
#
_entry.id   AF-A0AAV6WV54-F1
#
_cell.length_a   1.000
_cell.length_b   1.000
_cell.length_c   1.000
_cell.angle_alpha   90.00
_cell.angle_beta   90.00
_cell.angle_gamma   90.00
#
_symmetry.space_group_name_H-M   'P 1'
#
loop_
_entity.id
_entity.type
_entity.pdbx_description
1 polymer ?
#
loop_
_entity_poly.entity_id
_entity_poly.type
_entity_poly.pdbx_seq_one_letter_code
_entity_poly.pdbx_strand_id
1 'polypeptide(L)'
;MAKEENSIDVAVVMVPYPAQGHINPLLHFSGRLVSAAHNVSVYFVGTAPYLRQAKVRVHGWDPSSAANMHFHELTALQFQHPSSIEITADLIPLIAATAQIREPFHAFVNELSIKYRKVVVVHDDLMSYVVQDIQNVEAYRFHVGSACDTFGFHRETQAPMTETPPEAAEVLKKTLSSDSLLTPGAFEYRHMQESARKVFSGDIYNSNREIEGLFFDLLEKEKARGAEKVSCLGPFNPVSISEIRPRNAVLITKVLKIGVEVLNWELREEIVSADTVEKAVRTLMASEEGEELRERAKELGKRVKNSMMEGGGARKEFDLFITQITR
;
A
#
# COMPACT_ATOMS: atom_id res chain seq x y z
N MET A 1 3.51 44.67 -3.22
CA MET A 1 3.19 43.24 -3.31
C MET A 1 4.06 42.54 -2.28
N ALA A 2 3.49 42.23 -1.11
CA ALA A 2 4.19 41.44 -0.11
C ALA A 2 4.37 40.03 -0.67
N LYS A 3 5.58 39.47 -0.55
CA LYS A 3 5.80 38.03 -0.75
C LYS A 3 4.86 37.31 0.20
N GLU A 4 3.96 36.47 -0.32
CA GLU A 4 3.34 35.42 0.50
C GLU A 4 4.51 34.65 1.13
N GLU A 5 4.67 34.77 2.45
CA GLU A 5 5.45 33.80 3.20
C GLU A 5 4.85 32.44 2.88
N ASN A 6 5.71 31.52 2.46
CA ASN A 6 5.36 30.14 2.15
C ASN A 6 5.03 29.43 3.49
N SER A 7 3.95 29.86 4.15
CA SER A 7 3.53 29.35 5.45
C SER A 7 2.99 27.95 5.24
N ILE A 8 3.66 26.96 5.81
CA ILE A 8 3.16 25.60 5.87
C ILE A 8 1.80 25.64 6.57
N ASP A 9 0.74 25.29 5.84
CA ASP A 9 -0.64 25.40 6.31
C ASP A 9 -1.40 24.07 6.26
N VAL A 10 -0.79 23.03 5.68
CA VAL A 10 -1.34 21.68 5.57
C VAL A 10 -0.45 20.68 6.31
N ALA A 11 -1.06 19.89 7.20
CA ALA A 11 -0.42 18.75 7.83
C ALA A 11 -0.99 17.43 7.28
N VAL A 12 -0.12 16.51 6.91
CA VAL A 12 -0.50 15.16 6.47
C VAL A 12 0.03 14.14 7.47
N VAL A 13 -0.87 13.40 8.11
CA VAL A 13 -0.54 12.37 9.11
C VAL A 13 -0.51 11.01 8.44
N MET A 14 0.65 10.36 8.43
CA MET A 14 0.87 9.05 7.82
C MET A 14 0.84 7.97 8.90
N VAL A 15 -0.12 7.04 8.80
CA VAL A 15 -0.39 6.00 9.80
C VAL A 15 -0.10 4.60 9.21
N PRO A 16 1.15 4.12 9.27
CA PRO A 16 1.53 2.82 8.73
C PRO A 16 1.09 1.66 9.62
N TYR A 17 0.83 0.51 9.01
CA TYR A 17 0.78 -0.75 9.74
C TYR A 17 2.21 -1.16 10.17
N PRO A 18 2.41 -1.67 11.40
CA PRO A 18 3.72 -2.01 11.98
C PRO A 18 4.44 -3.24 11.35
N ALA A 19 4.48 -3.32 10.03
CA ALA A 19 5.22 -4.34 9.29
C ALA A 19 6.07 -3.70 8.19
N GLN A 20 7.25 -4.25 7.92
CA GLN A 20 8.20 -3.66 6.96
C GLN A 20 7.60 -3.46 5.57
N GLY A 21 6.81 -4.44 5.08
CA GLY A 21 6.15 -4.35 3.77
C GLY A 21 5.16 -3.18 3.67
N HIS A 22 4.66 -2.68 4.79
CA HIS A 22 3.69 -1.59 4.89
C HIS A 22 4.35 -0.24 5.18
N ILE A 23 5.35 -0.22 6.08
CA ILE A 23 6.10 0.99 6.44
C ILE A 23 6.82 1.58 5.22
N ASN A 24 7.49 0.75 4.43
CA ASN A 24 8.35 1.23 3.35
C ASN A 24 7.59 1.99 2.25
N PRO A 25 6.50 1.46 1.66
CA PRO A 25 5.72 2.19 0.66
C PRO A 25 5.18 3.52 1.18
N LEU A 26 4.64 3.53 2.41
CA LEU A 26 4.08 4.73 3.01
C LEU A 26 5.16 5.79 3.30
N LEU A 27 6.36 5.33 3.69
CA LEU A 27 7.51 6.20 3.85
C LEU A 27 7.91 6.81 2.51
N HIS A 28 8.09 6.01 1.45
CA HIS A 28 8.41 6.53 0.11
C HIS A 28 7.35 7.49 -0.43
N PHE A 29 6.07 7.21 -0.19
CA PHE A 29 4.99 8.13 -0.50
C PHE A 29 5.14 9.47 0.24
N SER A 30 5.45 9.41 1.54
CA SER A 30 5.75 10.59 2.37
C SER A 30 6.88 11.43 1.77
N GLY A 31 7.97 10.78 1.36
CA GLY A 31 9.12 11.43 0.73
C GLY A 31 8.79 12.11 -0.59
N ARG A 32 8.01 11.45 -1.45
CA ARG A 32 7.53 12.05 -2.70
C ARG A 32 6.62 13.26 -2.43
N LEU A 33 5.81 13.20 -1.37
CA LEU A 33 4.90 14.29 -1.03
C LEU A 33 5.65 15.54 -0.57
N VAL A 34 6.56 15.42 0.40
CA VAL A 34 7.37 16.56 0.89
C VAL A 34 8.30 17.12 -0.19
N SER A 35 8.76 16.29 -1.12
CA SER A 35 9.58 16.76 -2.25
C SER A 35 8.78 17.51 -3.31
N ALA A 36 7.47 17.24 -3.43
CA ALA A 36 6.61 17.84 -4.45
C ALA A 36 5.77 19.02 -3.93
N ALA A 37 5.51 19.10 -2.63
CA ALA A 37 4.68 20.15 -2.02
C ALA A 37 5.37 20.80 -0.81
N HIS A 38 5.95 21.98 -1.02
CA HIS A 38 6.73 22.67 0.03
C HIS A 38 5.89 23.27 1.17
N ASN A 39 4.57 23.45 0.98
CA ASN A 39 3.64 23.93 1.99
C ASN A 39 2.98 22.79 2.81
N VAL A 40 3.45 21.55 2.63
CA VAL A 40 2.95 20.37 3.34
C VAL A 40 3.98 19.89 4.36
N SER A 41 3.56 19.76 5.62
CA SER A 41 4.28 19.01 6.64
C SER A 41 3.74 17.60 6.75
N VAL A 42 4.61 16.60 6.70
CA VAL A 42 4.24 15.21 6.85
C VAL A 42 4.64 14.71 8.24
N TYR A 43 3.67 14.14 8.96
CA TYR A 43 3.86 13.51 10.27
C TYR A 43 3.72 12.01 10.16
N PHE A 44 4.84 11.29 10.16
CA PHE A 44 4.89 9.84 10.16
C PHE A 44 4.75 9.33 11.60
N VAL A 45 3.63 8.66 11.91
CA VAL A 45 3.29 8.25 13.28
C VAL A 45 3.55 6.78 13.53
N GLY A 46 3.77 6.39 14.78
CA GLY A 46 3.98 5.00 15.18
C GLY A 46 4.62 4.90 16.56
N THR A 47 4.92 3.68 17.01
CA THR A 47 5.64 3.48 18.28
C THR A 47 7.15 3.68 18.10
N ALA A 48 7.87 3.97 19.19
CA ALA A 48 9.32 4.21 19.17
C ALA A 48 10.15 3.21 18.35
N PRO A 49 9.97 1.87 18.51
CA PRO A 49 10.71 0.90 17.71
C PRO A 49 10.51 1.05 16.20
N TYR A 50 9.28 1.21 15.73
CA TYR A 50 8.98 1.35 14.29
C TYR A 50 9.51 2.66 13.73
N LEU A 51 9.36 3.76 14.48
CA LEU A 51 9.89 5.06 14.07
C LEU A 51 11.42 5.05 14.01
N ARG A 52 12.10 4.34 14.92
CA ARG A 52 13.57 4.16 14.83
C ARG A 52 13.96 3.48 13.52
N GLN A 53 13.28 2.40 13.13
CA GLN A 53 13.56 1.73 11.87
C GLN A 53 13.24 2.60 10.65
N ALA A 54 12.14 3.37 10.68
CA ALA A 54 11.78 4.28 9.59
C ALA A 54 12.80 5.41 9.43
N LYS A 55 13.24 6.04 10.54
CA LYS A 55 14.26 7.09 10.55
C LYS A 55 15.59 6.64 9.94
N VAL A 56 16.04 5.41 10.24
CA VAL A 56 17.28 4.85 9.66
C VAL A 56 17.20 4.80 8.13
N ARG A 57 16.03 4.48 7.56
CA ARG A 57 15.84 4.40 6.10
C ARG A 57 15.79 5.77 5.42
N VAL A 58 15.41 6.82 6.15
CA VAL A 58 15.37 8.21 5.65
C VAL A 58 16.74 8.89 5.73
N HIS A 59 17.67 8.38 6.52
CA HIS A 59 18.98 9.03 6.71
C HIS A 59 19.77 9.26 5.40
N GLY A 60 19.48 8.49 4.34
CA GLY A 60 20.08 8.67 3.02
C GLY A 60 19.34 9.63 2.08
N TRP A 61 18.29 10.31 2.54
CA TRP A 61 17.50 11.24 1.71
C TRP A 61 18.11 12.64 1.70
N ASP A 62 17.74 13.41 0.67
CA ASP A 62 18.13 14.81 0.57
C ASP A 62 17.64 15.61 1.81
N PRO A 63 18.52 16.29 2.55
CA PRO A 63 18.16 17.02 3.77
C PRO A 63 17.08 18.10 3.56
N SER A 64 17.06 18.76 2.39
CA SER A 64 16.01 19.74 2.04
C SER A 64 14.64 19.09 1.90
N SER A 65 14.56 17.92 1.25
CA SER A 65 13.32 17.13 1.18
C SER A 65 12.87 16.61 2.55
N ALA A 66 13.80 16.31 3.47
CA ALA A 66 13.46 15.77 4.79
C ALA A 66 13.01 16.82 5.81
N ALA A 67 13.19 18.12 5.54
CA ALA A 67 12.92 19.19 6.52
C ALA A 67 11.45 19.24 6.98
N ASN A 68 10.51 18.92 6.08
CA ASN A 68 9.08 18.89 6.36
C ASN A 68 8.57 17.50 6.78
N MET A 69 9.47 16.53 7.01
CA MET A 69 9.11 15.20 7.46
C MET A 69 9.40 15.03 8.94
N HIS A 70 8.34 14.87 9.71
CA HIS A 70 8.37 14.74 11.16
C HIS A 70 7.97 13.31 11.55
N PHE A 71 8.59 12.79 12.61
CA PHE A 71 8.24 11.48 13.17
C PHE A 71 7.65 11.68 14.56
N HIS A 72 6.41 11.28 14.75
CA HIS A 72 5.68 11.49 16.01
C HIS A 72 5.38 10.15 16.69
N GLU A 73 5.91 9.99 17.90
CA GLU A 73 5.73 8.78 18.69
C GLU A 73 4.34 8.75 19.35
N LEU A 74 3.61 7.66 19.11
CA LEU A 74 2.38 7.35 19.80
C LEU A 74 2.69 6.41 20.96
N THR A 75 2.45 6.87 22.20
CA THR A 75 2.68 6.09 23.41
C THR A 75 1.68 4.94 23.49
N ALA A 76 2.14 3.69 23.28
CA ALA A 76 1.37 2.49 23.56
C ALA A 76 1.74 1.96 24.96
N LEU A 77 0.76 1.51 25.75
CA LEU A 77 0.97 1.20 27.18
C LEU A 77 1.81 -0.06 27.43
N GLN A 78 2.03 -0.94 26.45
CA GLN A 78 3.03 -2.01 26.48
C GLN A 78 3.12 -2.66 25.10
N PHE A 79 4.14 -2.31 24.29
CA PHE A 79 4.44 -3.01 23.04
C PHE A 79 5.55 -4.05 23.30
N GLN A 80 5.19 -5.33 23.42
CA GLN A 80 6.18 -6.41 23.35
C GLN A 80 6.40 -6.76 21.87
N HIS A 81 7.62 -6.55 21.39
CA HIS A 81 8.02 -6.99 20.06
C HIS A 81 8.15 -8.52 20.03
N PRO A 82 7.44 -9.23 19.16
CA PRO A 82 7.90 -10.55 18.76
C PRO A 82 9.23 -10.37 18.01
N SER A 83 10.26 -11.09 18.45
CA SER A 83 11.63 -11.05 17.90
C SER A 83 11.74 -11.57 16.47
N SER A 84 10.70 -12.26 16.00
CA SER A 84 10.50 -12.70 14.63
C SER A 84 8.99 -12.79 14.41
N ILE A 85 8.44 -11.99 13.50
CA ILE A 85 7.09 -12.22 12.99
C ILE A 85 7.22 -13.39 12.01
N GLU A 86 7.18 -14.62 12.51
CA GLU A 86 6.70 -15.71 11.65
C GLU A 86 5.24 -15.38 11.36
N ILE A 87 4.93 -15.04 10.11
CA ILE A 87 3.60 -14.62 9.64
C ILE A 87 2.55 -15.76 9.75
N THR A 88 2.98 -16.94 10.23
CA THR A 88 2.13 -18.07 10.64
C THR A 88 1.69 -18.01 12.11
N ALA A 89 2.24 -17.10 12.91
CA ALA A 89 1.90 -16.92 14.32
C ALA A 89 0.69 -15.97 14.51
N ASP A 90 -0.03 -16.23 15.58
CA ASP A 90 -1.18 -15.47 16.07
C ASP A 90 -0.98 -13.95 15.94
N LEU A 91 -1.75 -13.29 15.07
CA LEU A 91 -1.69 -11.84 14.86
C LEU A 91 -2.33 -11.07 16.02
N ILE A 92 -3.04 -11.73 16.94
CA ILE A 92 -3.74 -11.12 18.07
C ILE A 92 -2.87 -10.10 18.85
N PRO A 93 -1.60 -10.36 19.19
CA PRO A 93 -0.77 -9.39 19.90
C PRO A 93 -0.54 -8.10 19.10
N LEU A 94 -0.39 -8.21 17.77
CA LEU A 94 -0.21 -7.07 16.88
C LEU A 94 -1.51 -6.28 16.74
N ILE A 95 -2.65 -6.97 16.63
CA ILE A 95 -3.99 -6.37 16.63
C ILE A 95 -4.22 -5.58 17.92
N ALA A 96 -4.01 -6.22 19.07
CA ALA A 96 -4.17 -5.61 20.39
C ALA A 96 -3.23 -4.40 20.56
N ALA A 97 -2.02 -4.47 20.02
CA ALA A 97 -1.08 -3.37 20.08
C ALA A 97 -1.48 -2.18 19.18
N THR A 98 -1.97 -2.43 17.96
CA THR A 98 -2.49 -1.35 17.09
C THR A 98 -3.73 -0.68 17.68
N ALA A 99 -4.60 -1.43 18.38
CA ALA A 99 -5.77 -0.86 19.04
C ALA A 99 -5.39 0.14 20.15
N GLN A 100 -4.29 -0.08 20.87
CA GLN A 100 -3.82 0.81 21.95
C GLN A 100 -3.42 2.20 21.48
N ILE A 101 -3.05 2.37 20.19
CA ILE A 101 -2.64 3.68 19.67
C ILE A 101 -3.80 4.52 19.13
N ARG A 102 -5.04 4.01 19.16
CA ARG A 102 -6.25 4.72 18.70
C ARG A 102 -6.49 6.03 19.45
N GLU A 103 -6.48 6.00 20.79
CA GLU A 103 -6.68 7.21 21.60
C GLU A 103 -5.53 8.22 21.46
N PRO A 104 -4.24 7.82 21.59
CA PRO A 104 -3.11 8.72 21.32
C PRO A 104 -3.15 9.33 19.91
N PHE A 105 -3.50 8.54 18.89
CA PHE A 105 -3.62 9.02 17.52
C PHE A 105 -4.69 10.09 17.39
N HIS A 106 -5.89 9.84 17.92
CA HIS A 106 -6.99 10.81 17.88
C HIS A 106 -6.63 12.12 18.60
N ALA A 107 -5.98 12.03 19.77
CA ALA A 107 -5.50 13.22 20.48
C ALA A 107 -4.49 14.03 19.65
N PHE A 108 -3.55 13.35 18.99
CA PHE A 108 -2.56 14.00 18.14
C PHE A 108 -3.17 14.70 16.91
N VAL A 109 -4.13 14.05 16.23
CA VAL A 109 -4.84 14.68 15.10
C VAL A 109 -5.59 15.94 15.56
N ASN A 110 -6.24 15.91 16.72
CA ASN A 110 -6.91 17.09 17.28
C ASN A 110 -5.94 18.23 17.60
N GLU A 111 -4.75 17.92 18.12
CA GLU A 111 -3.69 18.92 18.34
C GLU A 111 -3.27 19.59 17.03
N LEU A 112 -3.08 18.80 15.97
CA LEU A 112 -2.71 19.33 14.65
C LEU A 112 -3.84 20.18 14.04
N SER A 113 -5.09 19.79 14.23
CA SER A 113 -6.26 20.54 13.73
C SER A 113 -6.41 21.93 14.36
N ILE A 114 -5.76 22.19 15.50
CA ILE A 114 -5.68 23.54 16.10
C ILE A 114 -4.59 24.39 15.44
N LYS A 115 -3.49 23.75 15.00
CA LYS A 115 -2.28 24.44 14.51
C LYS A 115 -2.29 24.67 13.00
N TYR A 116 -2.90 23.77 12.25
CA TYR A 116 -2.89 23.78 10.79
C TYR A 116 -4.26 24.15 10.26
N ARG A 117 -4.29 24.87 9.13
CA ARG A 117 -5.53 25.19 8.41
C ARG A 117 -6.25 23.92 7.97
N LYS A 118 -5.47 22.92 7.53
CA LYS A 118 -5.98 21.65 7.03
C LYS A 118 -5.14 20.49 7.54
N VAL A 119 -5.82 19.45 8.01
CA VAL A 119 -5.20 18.16 8.36
C VAL A 119 -5.76 17.11 7.41
N VAL A 120 -4.88 16.26 6.91
CA VAL A 120 -5.23 15.09 6.10
C VAL A 120 -4.59 13.87 6.74
N VAL A 121 -5.33 12.77 6.84
CA VAL A 121 -4.81 11.49 7.32
C VAL A 121 -4.65 10.56 6.14
N VAL A 122 -3.48 9.95 6.00
CA VAL A 122 -3.27 8.82 5.09
C VAL A 122 -2.88 7.63 5.95
N HIS A 123 -3.67 6.57 5.90
CA HIS A 123 -3.45 5.40 6.75
C HIS A 123 -3.42 4.13 5.93
N ASP A 124 -2.62 3.17 6.39
CA ASP A 124 -2.64 1.82 5.85
C ASP A 124 -4.04 1.19 5.93
N ASP A 125 -4.41 0.34 4.97
CA ASP A 125 -5.71 -0.33 4.96
C ASP A 125 -5.95 -1.18 6.22
N LEU A 126 -4.87 -1.71 6.81
CA LEU A 126 -4.91 -2.44 8.09
C LEU A 126 -4.97 -1.55 9.33
N MET A 127 -5.01 -0.22 9.19
CA MET A 127 -5.08 0.75 10.29
C MET A 127 -6.43 1.48 10.38
N SER A 128 -7.41 1.08 9.57
CA SER A 128 -8.75 1.69 9.50
C SER A 128 -9.44 1.79 10.87
N TYR A 129 -9.34 0.77 11.72
CA TYR A 129 -9.89 0.73 13.07
C TYR A 129 -9.29 1.82 13.99
N VAL A 130 -8.01 2.14 13.83
CA VAL A 130 -7.32 3.17 14.63
C VAL A 130 -7.80 4.56 14.21
N VAL A 131 -8.11 4.73 12.93
CA VAL A 131 -8.45 6.04 12.35
C VAL A 131 -9.95 6.38 12.46
N GLN A 132 -10.81 5.38 12.66
CA GLN A 132 -12.28 5.50 12.51
C GLN A 132 -12.99 6.57 13.38
N ASP A 133 -12.33 7.13 14.39
CA ASP A 133 -12.91 8.15 15.28
C ASP A 133 -12.65 9.60 14.86
N ILE A 134 -11.77 9.83 13.88
CA ILE A 134 -11.52 11.19 13.43
C ILE A 134 -12.79 11.79 12.82
N GLN A 135 -12.95 13.10 13.02
CA GLN A 135 -14.07 13.86 12.47
C GLN A 135 -13.55 15.10 11.77
N ASN A 136 -14.22 15.50 10.69
CA ASN A 136 -13.93 16.73 9.95
C ASN A 136 -12.48 16.81 9.38
N VAL A 137 -11.84 15.66 9.18
CA VAL A 137 -10.51 15.51 8.60
C VAL A 137 -10.63 14.59 7.39
N GLU A 138 -10.02 14.96 6.26
CA GLU A 138 -9.99 14.07 5.10
C GLU A 138 -9.10 12.86 5.42
N ALA A 139 -9.61 11.65 5.24
CA ALA A 139 -8.85 10.41 5.44
C ALA A 139 -8.72 9.62 4.14
N TYR A 140 -7.52 9.15 3.81
CA TYR A 140 -7.28 8.32 2.65
C TYR A 140 -6.71 6.96 3.08
N ARG A 141 -7.32 5.88 2.61
CA ARG A 141 -6.83 4.52 2.85
C ARG A 141 -5.76 4.18 1.83
N PHE A 142 -4.57 3.86 2.28
CA PHE A 142 -3.46 3.45 1.45
C PHE A 142 -3.38 1.92 1.39
N HIS A 143 -3.70 1.37 0.23
CA HIS A 143 -3.60 -0.05 -0.08
C HIS A 143 -2.15 -0.37 -0.45
N VAL A 144 -1.46 -1.06 0.45
CA VAL A 144 -0.12 -1.60 0.21
C VAL A 144 -0.19 -2.81 -0.73
N GLY A 145 -1.28 -3.57 -0.65
CA GLY A 145 -1.57 -4.68 -1.55
C GLY A 145 -1.80 -4.25 -3.00
N SER A 146 -1.70 -5.22 -3.90
CA SER A 146 -1.96 -5.01 -5.32
C SER A 146 -3.45 -4.77 -5.57
N ALA A 147 -3.79 -3.98 -6.61
CA ALA A 147 -5.18 -3.74 -6.98
C ALA A 147 -5.91 -5.07 -7.32
N CYS A 148 -5.19 -6.03 -7.92
CA CYS A 148 -5.70 -7.38 -8.16
C CYS A 148 -6.08 -8.10 -6.85
N ASP A 149 -5.24 -8.01 -5.81
CA ASP A 149 -5.51 -8.66 -4.54
C ASP A 149 -6.72 -8.06 -3.81
N THR A 150 -6.79 -6.72 -3.78
CA THR A 150 -7.90 -6.00 -3.15
C THR A 150 -9.22 -6.30 -3.86
N PHE A 151 -9.25 -6.25 -5.20
CA PHE A 151 -10.45 -6.59 -5.96
C PHE A 151 -10.89 -8.03 -5.74
N GLY A 152 -9.96 -8.99 -5.76
CA GLY A 152 -10.26 -10.39 -5.47
C GLY A 152 -10.90 -10.58 -4.10
N PHE A 153 -10.34 -9.94 -3.06
CA PHE A 153 -10.89 -9.99 -1.71
C PHE A 153 -12.30 -9.39 -1.63
N HIS A 154 -12.58 -8.27 -2.30
CA HIS A 154 -13.93 -7.69 -2.36
C HIS A 154 -14.95 -8.63 -3.00
N ARG A 155 -14.57 -9.33 -4.08
CA ARG A 155 -15.46 -10.28 -4.77
C ARG A 155 -15.82 -11.49 -3.92
N GLU A 156 -14.93 -11.92 -3.03
CA GLU A 156 -15.14 -13.05 -2.14
C GLU A 156 -15.99 -12.68 -0.92
N THR A 157 -15.85 -11.45 -0.41
CA THR A 157 -16.43 -11.02 0.87
C THR A 157 -17.65 -10.12 0.75
N GLN A 158 -17.91 -9.57 -0.44
CA GLN A 158 -19.00 -8.62 -0.67
C GLN A 158 -19.90 -9.11 -1.81
N ALA A 159 -21.18 -8.71 -1.78
CA ALA A 159 -22.10 -9.00 -2.87
C ALA A 159 -21.59 -8.36 -4.18
N PRO A 160 -21.56 -9.10 -5.30
CA PRO A 160 -21.05 -8.55 -6.57
C PRO A 160 -21.87 -7.34 -7.01
N MET A 161 -21.24 -6.16 -7.00
CA MET A 161 -21.86 -4.89 -7.39
C MET A 161 -21.73 -4.60 -8.89
N THR A 162 -20.82 -5.31 -9.56
CA THR A 162 -20.37 -5.11 -10.95
C THR A 162 -20.05 -6.47 -11.57
N GLU A 163 -20.30 -6.62 -12.88
CA GLU A 163 -19.86 -7.82 -13.60
C GLU A 163 -18.33 -7.86 -13.66
N THR A 164 -17.76 -9.03 -13.36
CA THR A 164 -16.32 -9.29 -13.51
C THR A 164 -16.06 -9.72 -14.96
N PRO A 165 -15.27 -8.97 -15.75
CA PRO A 165 -14.94 -9.36 -17.12
C PRO A 165 -14.25 -10.73 -17.18
N PRO A 166 -14.37 -11.48 -18.31
CA PRO A 166 -13.78 -12.81 -18.43
C PRO A 166 -12.29 -12.86 -18.11
N GLU A 167 -11.53 -11.85 -18.54
CA GLU A 167 -10.09 -11.75 -18.27
C GLU A 167 -9.79 -11.65 -16.76
N ALA A 168 -10.50 -10.77 -16.05
CA ALA A 168 -10.36 -10.65 -14.59
C ALA A 168 -10.85 -11.91 -13.88
N ALA A 169 -11.95 -12.51 -14.34
CA ALA A 169 -12.49 -13.73 -13.78
C ALA A 169 -11.54 -14.92 -13.95
N GLU A 170 -10.81 -15.00 -15.06
CA GLU A 170 -9.80 -16.03 -15.29
C GLU A 170 -8.63 -15.91 -14.31
N VAL A 171 -8.17 -14.68 -14.03
CA VAL A 171 -7.14 -14.42 -13.02
C VAL A 171 -7.62 -14.86 -11.64
N LEU A 172 -8.84 -14.45 -11.23
CA LEU A 172 -9.39 -14.80 -9.93
C LEU A 172 -9.64 -16.32 -9.78
N LYS A 173 -10.09 -17.00 -10.82
CA LYS A 173 -10.28 -18.47 -10.81
C LYS A 173 -9.00 -19.26 -10.66
N LYS A 174 -7.87 -18.72 -11.14
CA LYS A 174 -6.55 -19.37 -11.03
C LYS A 174 -5.88 -19.14 -9.68
N THR A 175 -6.58 -18.49 -8.74
CA THR A 175 -6.05 -18.12 -7.44
C THR A 175 -6.90 -18.75 -6.35
N LEU A 176 -6.29 -19.17 -5.25
CA LEU A 176 -7.05 -19.67 -4.09
C LEU A 176 -7.88 -18.55 -3.46
N SER A 177 -8.98 -18.93 -2.83
CA SER A 177 -9.79 -18.00 -2.03
C SER A 177 -8.99 -17.45 -0.84
N SER A 178 -9.31 -16.23 -0.41
CA SER A 178 -8.65 -15.57 0.72
C SER A 178 -8.79 -16.37 2.02
N ASP A 179 -9.90 -17.09 2.22
CA ASP A 179 -10.13 -18.00 3.35
C ASP A 179 -9.11 -19.14 3.41
N SER A 180 -8.56 -19.54 2.26
CA SER A 180 -7.53 -20.57 2.15
C SER A 180 -6.11 -20.02 2.27
N LEU A 181 -5.96 -18.68 2.19
CA LEU A 181 -4.67 -17.98 2.15
C LEU A 181 -4.34 -17.27 3.46
N LEU A 182 -5.35 -16.88 4.22
CA LEU A 182 -5.21 -16.20 5.49
C LEU A 182 -5.49 -17.18 6.63
N THR A 183 -4.78 -17.02 7.74
CA THR A 183 -5.21 -17.67 9.00
C THR A 183 -6.57 -17.09 9.40
N PRO A 184 -7.40 -17.84 10.15
CA PRO A 184 -8.70 -17.32 10.61
C PRO A 184 -8.60 -15.94 11.28
N GLY A 185 -7.59 -15.75 12.14
CA GLY A 185 -7.35 -14.45 12.79
C GLY A 185 -6.93 -13.34 11.83
N ALA A 186 -6.14 -13.65 10.79
CA ALA A 186 -5.78 -12.67 9.76
C ALA A 186 -6.98 -12.26 8.89
N PHE A 187 -7.85 -13.22 8.57
CA PHE A 187 -9.10 -12.95 7.85
C PHE A 187 -10.04 -12.08 8.69
N GLU A 188 -10.28 -12.43 9.95
CA GLU A 188 -11.11 -11.66 10.87
C GLU A 188 -10.56 -10.24 11.08
N TYR A 189 -9.23 -10.09 11.20
CA TYR A 189 -8.60 -8.79 11.29
C TYR A 189 -8.84 -7.96 10.04
N ARG A 190 -8.57 -8.49 8.84
CA ARG A 190 -8.82 -7.77 7.59
C ARG A 190 -10.29 -7.38 7.46
N HIS A 191 -11.20 -8.27 7.82
CA HIS A 191 -12.64 -8.01 7.83
C HIS A 191 -13.04 -6.90 8.82
N MET A 192 -12.44 -6.89 10.03
CA MET A 192 -12.64 -5.84 11.02
C MET A 192 -12.20 -4.47 10.49
N GLN A 193 -11.09 -4.41 9.74
CA GLN A 193 -10.60 -3.18 9.14
C GLN A 193 -11.53 -2.66 8.04
N GLU A 194 -12.04 -3.53 7.16
CA GLU A 194 -13.04 -3.15 6.13
C GLU A 194 -14.39 -2.75 6.74
N SER A 195 -14.72 -3.30 7.91
CA SER A 195 -15.95 -3.00 8.65
C SER A 195 -15.85 -1.77 9.55
N ALA A 196 -14.65 -1.17 9.69
CA ALA A 196 -14.47 0.06 10.43
C ALA A 196 -15.32 1.19 9.84
N ARG A 197 -15.68 2.19 10.65
CA ARG A 197 -16.53 3.30 10.17
C ARG A 197 -15.92 3.94 8.92
N LYS A 198 -16.74 4.10 7.88
CA LYS A 198 -16.35 4.77 6.63
C LYS A 198 -16.24 6.28 6.84
N VAL A 199 -15.14 6.71 7.44
CA VAL A 199 -14.78 8.12 7.63
C VAL A 199 -13.80 8.62 6.57
N PHE A 200 -13.48 7.78 5.57
CA PHE A 200 -12.47 8.07 4.56
C PHE A 200 -13.06 8.76 3.31
N SER A 201 -12.27 9.66 2.75
CA SER A 201 -12.49 10.46 1.56
C SER A 201 -12.02 9.77 0.28
N GLY A 202 -11.18 8.73 0.38
CA GLY A 202 -10.75 7.95 -0.78
C GLY A 202 -9.77 6.82 -0.49
N ASP A 203 -9.46 6.05 -1.53
CA ASP A 203 -8.50 4.96 -1.56
C ASP A 203 -7.30 5.32 -2.45
N ILE A 204 -6.09 5.07 -1.97
CA ILE A 204 -4.81 5.22 -2.67
C ILE A 204 -4.23 3.83 -2.86
N TYR A 205 -3.95 3.44 -4.09
CA TYR A 205 -3.33 2.16 -4.42
C TYR A 205 -1.85 2.35 -4.73
N ASN A 206 -0.99 1.53 -4.12
CA ASN A 206 0.42 1.41 -4.45
C ASN A 206 0.63 0.62 -5.76
N SER A 207 0.04 1.13 -6.84
CA SER A 207 0.11 0.53 -8.17
C SER A 207 0.12 1.63 -9.24
N ASN A 208 0.10 1.23 -10.50
CA ASN A 208 -0.16 2.13 -11.61
C ASN A 208 -0.90 1.38 -12.74
N ARG A 209 -1.52 2.14 -13.65
CA ARG A 209 -2.31 1.61 -14.75
C ARG A 209 -1.53 0.75 -15.74
N GLU A 210 -0.21 0.92 -15.87
CA GLU A 210 0.64 0.06 -16.71
C GLU A 210 0.80 -1.36 -16.14
N ILE A 211 0.65 -1.53 -14.81
CA ILE A 211 0.79 -2.82 -14.13
C ILE A 211 -0.59 -3.46 -13.92
N GLU A 212 -1.56 -2.69 -13.41
CA GLU A 212 -2.83 -3.25 -12.92
C GLU A 212 -4.07 -2.49 -13.44
N GLY A 213 -3.97 -1.82 -14.58
CA GLY A 213 -5.06 -0.99 -15.13
C GLY A 213 -6.41 -1.69 -15.15
N LEU A 214 -6.46 -2.96 -15.55
CA LEU A 214 -7.69 -3.78 -15.54
C LEU A 214 -8.35 -3.84 -14.16
N PHE A 215 -7.59 -4.16 -13.11
CA PHE A 215 -8.14 -4.30 -11.76
C PHE A 215 -8.43 -2.94 -11.12
N PHE A 216 -7.60 -1.94 -11.42
CA PHE A 216 -7.83 -0.58 -10.98
C PHE A 216 -9.14 -0.01 -11.55
N ASP A 217 -9.41 -0.20 -12.85
CA ASP A 217 -10.66 0.23 -13.48
C ASP A 217 -11.88 -0.44 -12.87
N LEU A 218 -11.75 -1.70 -12.41
CA LEU A 218 -12.83 -2.41 -11.73
C LEU A 218 -13.08 -1.85 -10.33
N LEU A 219 -12.02 -1.56 -9.56
CA LEU A 219 -12.11 -0.90 -8.25
C LEU A 219 -12.69 0.51 -8.37
N GLU A 220 -12.28 1.28 -9.38
CA GLU A 220 -12.82 2.60 -9.68
C GLU A 220 -14.33 2.53 -9.96
N LYS A 221 -14.79 1.53 -10.73
CA LYS A 221 -16.22 1.28 -10.98
C LYS A 221 -16.99 0.85 -9.74
N GLU A 222 -16.40 0.06 -8.85
CA GLU A 222 -17.02 -0.30 -7.56
C GLU A 222 -17.28 0.95 -6.70
N LYS A 223 -16.33 1.89 -6.71
CA LYS A 223 -16.34 3.10 -5.90
C LYS A 223 -17.09 4.27 -6.54
N ALA A 224 -17.31 4.26 -7.85
CA ALA A 224 -18.05 5.29 -8.59
C ALA A 224 -19.51 5.50 -8.14
N ARG A 225 -20.07 4.59 -7.33
CA ARG A 225 -21.40 4.75 -6.71
C ARG A 225 -21.36 5.49 -5.36
N GLY A 226 -20.17 5.72 -4.80
CA GLY A 226 -19.93 6.49 -3.58
C GLY A 226 -19.29 7.85 -3.86
N ALA A 227 -19.07 8.63 -2.81
CA ALA A 227 -18.32 9.91 -2.89
C ALA A 227 -16.80 9.72 -2.71
N GLU A 228 -16.35 8.49 -2.47
CA GLU A 228 -14.96 8.12 -2.23
C GLU A 228 -14.15 8.19 -3.52
N LYS A 229 -13.02 8.91 -3.49
CA LYS A 229 -12.11 9.00 -4.63
C LYS A 229 -11.18 7.79 -4.68
N VAL A 230 -10.73 7.40 -5.86
CA VAL A 230 -9.72 6.35 -6.03
C VAL A 230 -8.51 6.94 -6.76
N SER A 231 -7.30 6.61 -6.34
CA SER A 231 -6.05 7.10 -6.94
C SER A 231 -4.98 6.02 -7.00
N CYS A 232 -4.21 5.96 -8.09
CA CYS A 232 -3.16 4.97 -8.31
C CYS A 232 -1.79 5.66 -8.35
N LEU A 233 -1.11 5.75 -7.20
CA LEU A 233 0.02 6.68 -7.04
C LEU A 233 1.39 6.00 -7.05
N GLY A 234 1.41 4.66 -7.06
CA GLY A 234 2.60 3.83 -7.04
C GLY A 234 3.36 3.76 -8.38
N PRO A 235 4.43 2.97 -8.46
CA PRO A 235 4.93 2.10 -7.40
C PRO A 235 5.84 2.85 -6.41
N PHE A 236 5.66 2.59 -5.12
CA PHE A 236 6.45 3.12 -4.02
C PHE A 236 7.29 2.00 -3.40
N ASN A 237 8.35 1.54 -4.08
CA ASN A 237 9.33 0.61 -3.47
C ASN A 237 10.65 0.54 -4.25
N PRO A 238 11.81 0.63 -3.57
CA PRO A 238 13.02 -0.09 -3.91
C PRO A 238 13.01 -1.45 -3.19
N VAL A 239 12.59 -2.47 -3.93
CA VAL A 239 12.90 -3.91 -3.80
C VAL A 239 13.06 -4.49 -2.37
N SER A 240 12.03 -5.20 -1.92
CA SER A 240 12.13 -6.32 -0.97
C SER A 240 10.93 -7.24 -1.20
N ILE A 241 11.16 -8.43 -1.76
CA ILE A 241 10.15 -9.47 -1.95
C ILE A 241 10.11 -10.29 -0.66
N SER A 242 9.16 -10.03 0.24
CA SER A 242 8.95 -10.90 1.41
C SER A 242 7.65 -11.70 1.36
N GLU A 243 6.73 -11.40 0.44
CA GLU A 243 5.46 -12.13 0.30
C GLU A 243 4.97 -12.08 -1.14
N ILE A 244 4.97 -13.21 -1.86
CA ILE A 244 4.26 -13.31 -3.13
C ILE A 244 2.85 -13.81 -2.80
N ARG A 245 1.87 -12.90 -2.87
CA ARG A 245 0.45 -13.30 -2.84
C ARG A 245 0.14 -14.14 -4.08
N PRO A 246 -0.69 -15.18 -4.01
CA PRO A 246 -0.98 -16.05 -5.17
C PRO A 246 -1.55 -15.28 -6.35
N ARG A 247 -2.42 -14.29 -6.08
CA ARG A 247 -2.90 -13.34 -7.09
C ARG A 247 -1.78 -12.57 -7.76
N ASN A 248 -0.76 -12.15 -7.01
CA ASN A 248 0.42 -11.50 -7.58
C ASN A 248 1.24 -12.47 -8.45
N ALA A 249 1.39 -13.74 -8.04
CA ALA A 249 2.06 -14.75 -8.86
C ALA A 249 1.34 -14.96 -10.20
N VAL A 250 0.00 -15.07 -10.19
CA VAL A 250 -0.81 -15.21 -11.41
C VAL A 250 -0.76 -13.94 -12.26
N LEU A 251 -0.84 -12.76 -11.65
CA LEU A 251 -0.67 -11.48 -12.35
C LEU A 251 0.69 -11.42 -13.04
N ILE A 252 1.78 -11.74 -12.35
CA ILE A 252 3.16 -11.68 -12.89
C ILE A 252 3.38 -12.71 -14.00
N THR A 253 2.92 -13.95 -13.81
CA THR A 253 3.25 -15.07 -14.70
C THR A 253 2.26 -15.25 -15.85
N LYS A 254 0.96 -15.03 -15.61
CA LYS A 254 -0.09 -15.32 -16.61
C LYS A 254 -0.62 -14.06 -17.30
N VAL A 255 -0.69 -12.93 -16.60
CA VAL A 255 -1.20 -11.66 -17.16
C VAL A 255 -0.07 -10.85 -17.77
N LEU A 256 0.89 -10.42 -16.95
CA LEU A 256 2.05 -9.64 -17.40
C LEU A 256 3.02 -10.49 -18.22
N LYS A 257 3.08 -11.79 -17.93
CA LYS A 257 3.98 -12.76 -18.57
C LYS A 257 5.43 -12.29 -18.50
N ILE A 258 5.87 -11.92 -17.30
CA ILE A 258 7.22 -11.42 -17.00
C ILE A 258 7.96 -12.27 -15.96
N GLY A 259 7.39 -13.41 -15.55
CA GLY A 259 7.97 -14.27 -14.53
C GLY A 259 7.76 -15.75 -14.82
N VAL A 260 8.58 -16.57 -14.18
CA VAL A 260 8.50 -18.04 -14.21
C VAL A 260 7.87 -18.51 -12.90
N GLU A 261 6.88 -19.38 -13.01
CA GLU A 261 6.28 -20.06 -11.88
C GLU A 261 7.17 -21.26 -11.49
N VAL A 262 7.72 -21.25 -10.26
CA VAL A 262 8.59 -22.33 -9.75
C VAL A 262 7.77 -23.45 -9.11
N LEU A 263 6.66 -23.10 -8.47
CA LEU A 263 5.78 -24.02 -7.77
C LEU A 263 4.32 -23.61 -8.02
N ASN A 264 3.46 -24.58 -8.35
CA ASN A 264 2.02 -24.35 -8.31
C ASN A 264 1.62 -24.12 -6.84
N TRP A 265 0.93 -23.03 -6.56
CA TRP A 265 0.52 -22.66 -5.21
C TRP A 265 -0.34 -23.73 -4.49
N GLU A 266 -1.02 -24.59 -5.23
CA GLU A 266 -1.73 -25.75 -4.65
C GLU A 266 -0.80 -26.71 -3.91
N LEU A 267 0.49 -26.75 -4.27
CA LEU A 267 1.54 -27.59 -3.69
C LEU A 267 2.44 -26.83 -2.71
N ARG A 268 2.00 -25.68 -2.18
CA ARG A 268 2.83 -24.80 -1.32
C ARG A 268 3.40 -25.45 -0.04
N GLU A 269 2.76 -26.52 0.44
CA GLU A 269 3.20 -27.28 1.61
C GLU A 269 4.29 -28.31 1.24
N GLU A 270 4.53 -28.54 -0.05
CA GLU A 270 5.54 -29.46 -0.53
C GLU A 270 6.91 -28.76 -0.69
N ILE A 271 7.97 -29.48 -0.36
CA ILE A 271 9.33 -29.00 -0.55
C ILE A 271 9.65 -28.99 -2.05
N VAL A 272 10.00 -27.81 -2.57
CA VAL A 272 10.47 -27.66 -3.95
C VAL A 272 11.84 -28.33 -4.08
N SER A 273 11.96 -29.29 -5.01
CA SER A 273 13.22 -29.98 -5.24
C SER A 273 14.27 -29.06 -5.87
N ALA A 274 15.55 -29.34 -5.61
CA ALA A 274 16.67 -28.62 -6.23
C ALA A 274 16.58 -28.66 -7.77
N ASP A 275 16.19 -29.80 -8.34
CA ASP A 275 16.01 -29.96 -9.80
C ASP A 275 14.92 -29.04 -10.35
N THR A 276 13.83 -28.83 -9.60
CA THR A 276 12.73 -27.94 -10.01
C THR A 276 13.21 -26.48 -10.00
N VAL A 277 13.95 -26.08 -8.97
CA VAL A 277 14.56 -24.75 -8.89
C VAL A 277 15.57 -24.55 -10.01
N GLU A 278 16.46 -25.52 -10.25
CA GLU A 278 17.45 -25.47 -11.33
C GLU A 278 16.74 -25.29 -12.68
N LYS A 279 15.71 -26.08 -12.97
CA LYS A 279 14.94 -25.98 -14.21
C LYS A 279 14.33 -24.60 -14.38
N ALA A 280 13.69 -24.06 -13.34
CA ALA A 280 13.08 -22.73 -13.41
C ALA A 280 14.13 -21.62 -13.64
N VAL A 281 15.27 -21.69 -12.96
CA VAL A 281 16.39 -20.76 -13.16
C VAL A 281 16.94 -20.89 -14.58
N ARG A 282 17.11 -22.11 -15.08
CA ARG A 282 17.62 -22.37 -16.44
C ARG A 282 16.64 -21.86 -17.51
N THR A 283 15.34 -22.06 -17.33
CA THR A 283 14.32 -21.43 -18.17
C THR A 283 14.46 -19.91 -18.13
N LEU A 284 14.50 -19.30 -16.94
CA LEU A 284 14.57 -17.85 -16.83
C LEU A 284 15.86 -17.26 -17.40
N MET A 285 17.00 -17.95 -17.33
CA MET A 285 18.32 -17.38 -17.65
C MET A 285 18.88 -17.84 -19.01
N ALA A 286 18.52 -19.03 -19.48
CA ALA A 286 19.21 -19.70 -20.59
C ALA A 286 18.28 -20.33 -21.64
N SER A 287 16.98 -19.99 -21.65
CA SER A 287 16.06 -20.37 -22.73
C SER A 287 15.57 -19.14 -23.52
N GLU A 288 15.05 -19.40 -24.72
CA GLU A 288 14.36 -18.40 -25.56
C GLU A 288 13.13 -17.84 -24.84
N GLU A 289 12.34 -18.69 -24.18
CA GLU A 289 11.23 -18.26 -23.31
C GLU A 289 11.71 -17.26 -22.24
N GLY A 290 12.82 -17.54 -21.57
CA GLY A 290 13.41 -16.64 -20.59
C GLY A 290 13.84 -15.29 -21.17
N GLU A 291 14.34 -15.29 -22.41
CA GLU A 291 14.69 -14.06 -23.12
C GLU A 291 13.45 -13.19 -23.39
N GLU A 292 12.38 -13.78 -23.90
CA GLU A 292 11.11 -13.10 -24.11
C GLU A 292 10.51 -12.54 -22.80
N LEU A 293 10.60 -13.30 -21.70
CA LEU A 293 10.14 -12.84 -20.37
C LEU A 293 10.94 -11.61 -19.92
N ARG A 294 12.27 -11.63 -20.06
CA ARG A 294 13.15 -10.52 -19.67
C ARG A 294 12.94 -9.29 -20.56
N GLU A 295 12.73 -9.44 -21.87
CA GLU A 295 12.41 -8.30 -22.74
C GLU A 295 11.05 -7.68 -22.38
N ARG A 296 10.00 -8.47 -22.18
CA ARG A 296 8.71 -7.96 -21.69
C ARG A 296 8.84 -7.20 -20.36
N ALA A 297 9.63 -7.72 -19.43
CA ALA A 297 9.91 -7.05 -18.16
C ALA A 297 10.62 -5.69 -18.35
N LYS A 298 11.60 -5.61 -19.26
CA LYS A 298 12.29 -4.35 -19.60
C LYS A 298 11.34 -3.34 -20.22
N GLU A 299 10.51 -3.77 -21.17
CA GLU A 299 9.51 -2.91 -21.81
C GLU A 299 8.48 -2.38 -20.81
N LEU A 300 7.97 -3.25 -19.92
CA LEU A 300 7.08 -2.84 -18.84
C LEU A 300 7.77 -1.82 -17.92
N GLY A 301 9.02 -2.09 -17.52
CA GLY A 301 9.81 -1.15 -16.71
C GLY A 301 9.96 0.22 -17.38
N LYS A 302 10.15 0.26 -18.70
CA LYS A 302 10.19 1.51 -19.48
C LYS A 302 8.84 2.24 -19.46
N ARG A 303 7.72 1.53 -19.66
CA ARG A 303 6.38 2.13 -19.61
C ARG A 303 6.06 2.71 -18.23
N VAL A 304 6.33 1.96 -17.16
CA VAL A 304 6.16 2.41 -15.77
C VAL A 304 7.03 3.62 -15.48
N LYS A 305 8.30 3.61 -15.89
CA LYS A 305 9.18 4.78 -15.70
C LYS A 305 8.63 6.01 -16.44
N ASN A 306 8.17 5.84 -17.67
CA ASN A 306 7.61 6.93 -18.47
C ASN A 306 6.32 7.49 -17.86
N SER A 307 5.45 6.67 -17.29
CA SER A 307 4.21 7.13 -16.66
C SER A 307 4.45 7.96 -15.39
N MET A 308 5.61 7.79 -14.74
CA MET A 308 6.03 8.48 -13.53
C MET A 308 6.81 9.78 -13.79
N MET A 309 7.28 10.00 -15.03
CA MET A 309 7.95 11.23 -15.44
C MET A 309 6.96 12.36 -15.72
N GLU A 310 7.48 13.58 -15.86
CA GLU A 310 6.70 14.78 -16.18
C GLU A 310 5.78 14.55 -17.40
N GLY A 311 4.50 14.89 -17.26
CA GLY A 311 3.48 14.66 -18.29
C GLY A 311 2.93 13.23 -18.38
N GLY A 312 3.53 12.26 -17.68
CA GLY A 312 3.06 10.88 -17.58
C GLY A 312 1.76 10.74 -16.78
N GLY A 313 1.02 9.63 -17.00
CA GLY A 313 -0.28 9.39 -16.38
C GLY A 313 -0.22 9.32 -14.85
N ALA A 314 0.66 8.49 -14.29
CA ALA A 314 0.83 8.35 -12.85
C ALA A 314 1.36 9.64 -12.19
N ARG A 315 2.20 10.41 -12.91
CA ARG A 315 2.63 11.73 -12.46
C ARG A 315 1.46 12.70 -12.33
N LYS A 316 0.59 12.78 -13.36
CA LYS A 316 -0.61 13.61 -13.34
C LYS A 316 -1.58 13.23 -12.22
N GLU A 317 -1.78 11.93 -11.97
CA GLU A 317 -2.60 11.46 -10.84
C GLU A 317 -2.03 11.91 -9.49
N PHE A 318 -0.70 11.87 -9.33
CA PHE A 318 -0.02 12.34 -8.13
C PHE A 318 -0.14 13.87 -7.94
N ASP A 319 0.06 14.65 -8.99
CA ASP A 319 -0.09 16.12 -8.92
C ASP A 319 -1.54 16.53 -8.65
N LEU A 320 -2.51 15.78 -9.20
CA LEU A 320 -3.92 15.95 -8.89
C LEU A 320 -4.21 15.64 -7.41
N PHE A 321 -3.65 14.56 -6.87
CA PHE A 321 -3.79 14.22 -5.45
C PHE A 321 -3.24 15.33 -4.56
N ILE A 322 -2.04 15.85 -4.85
CA ILE A 322 -1.46 16.99 -4.12
C ILE A 322 -2.43 18.18 -4.13
N THR A 323 -2.89 18.57 -5.32
CA THR A 323 -3.82 19.69 -5.49
C THR A 323 -5.09 19.51 -4.65
N GLN A 324 -5.60 18.28 -4.55
CA GLN A 324 -6.79 17.99 -3.74
C GLN A 324 -6.54 18.15 -2.24
N ILE A 325 -5.42 17.63 -1.73
CA ILE A 325 -5.14 17.68 -0.30
C ILE A 325 -4.66 19.06 0.15
N THR A 326 -4.13 19.90 -0.76
CA THR A 326 -3.66 21.25 -0.42
C THR A 326 -4.68 22.37 -0.61
N ARG A 327 -5.75 22.12 -1.36
CA ARG A 327 -6.87 23.07 -1.52
C ARG A 327 -7.58 23.29 -0.19
#